data_AF-A0AAD9WNZ7-F1
#
_entry.id   AF-A0AAD9WNZ7-F1
#
_cell.length_a   1.000
_cell.length_b   1.000
_cell.length_c   1.000
_cell.angle_alpha   90.00
_cell.angle_beta   90.00
_cell.angle_gamma   90.00
#
_symmetry.space_group_name_H-M   'P 1'
#
loop_
_entity.id
_entity.type
_entity.pdbx_description
1 polymer ?
#
loop_
_entity_poly.entity_id
_entity_poly.type
_entity_poly.pdbx_seq_one_letter_code
_entity_poly.pdbx_strand_id
1 'polypeptide(L)'
;MYSMSLFQLPKGLIHEIQRLSNRFWWGSDAKKHRIHWCAWEWLSPKSEGGLGFRNLEISNRALLANQCWRLLKNPNSLATRILKGCYYKDCGLLDAPNNSRASFIWKSLVWEQHFLLEDMELILKIPTGPSWSADTMLWHYERNDKHSVKSCYWLGCKMAEEPGTSNATSLTQWWNFLLKMNVASKIKIFIWRACFDWIPTSANLARPKVSANGKCLVCNDAVDSTLHALWNYKSLKAIRAE
;
A
#
# COMPACT_ATOMS: atom_id res chain seq x y z
N MET A 1 -3.42 3.15 1.38
CA MET A 1 -4.41 2.47 0.52
C MET A 1 -5.85 2.78 0.94
N TYR A 2 -6.21 2.67 2.23
CA TYR A 2 -7.57 2.96 2.70
C TYR A 2 -8.12 4.33 2.28
N SER A 3 -7.32 5.40 2.41
CA SER A 3 -7.75 6.74 1.96
C SER A 3 -7.98 6.81 0.44
N MET A 4 -7.19 6.06 -0.36
CA MET A 4 -7.32 6.02 -1.82
C MET A 4 -8.52 5.19 -2.29
N SER A 5 -9.11 4.36 -1.45
CA SER A 5 -10.35 3.63 -1.79
C SER A 5 -11.62 4.38 -1.44
N LEU A 6 -11.52 5.48 -0.67
CA LEU A 6 -12.68 6.24 -0.20
C LEU A 6 -12.72 7.66 -0.79
N PHE A 7 -11.56 8.22 -1.08
CA PHE A 7 -11.42 9.62 -1.48
C PHE A 7 -10.69 9.74 -2.80
N GLN A 8 -11.20 10.58 -3.68
CA GLN A 8 -10.47 11.03 -4.85
C GLN A 8 -9.40 12.01 -4.38
N LEU A 9 -8.14 11.64 -4.56
CA LEU A 9 -7.03 12.46 -4.11
C LEU A 9 -6.84 13.65 -5.06
N PRO A 10 -6.65 14.88 -4.54
CA PRO A 10 -6.32 16.02 -5.38
C PRO A 10 -5.04 15.76 -6.18
N LYS A 11 -5.05 16.10 -7.48
CA LYS A 11 -3.88 15.91 -8.36
C LYS A 11 -2.64 16.60 -7.81
N GLY A 12 -2.79 17.79 -7.22
CA GLY A 12 -1.69 18.51 -6.56
C GLY A 12 -1.02 17.69 -5.45
N LEU A 13 -1.82 17.04 -4.60
CA LEU A 13 -1.32 16.17 -3.53
C LEU A 13 -0.62 14.93 -4.11
N ILE A 14 -1.20 14.31 -5.14
CA ILE A 14 -0.57 13.17 -5.83
C ILE A 14 0.80 13.58 -6.38
N HIS A 15 0.88 14.70 -7.09
CA HIS A 15 2.12 15.23 -7.63
C HIS A 15 3.13 15.57 -6.54
N GLU A 16 2.67 16.10 -5.40
CA GLU A 16 3.53 16.37 -4.26
C GLU A 16 4.11 15.08 -3.66
N ILE A 17 3.28 14.06 -3.45
CA ILE A 17 3.73 12.74 -2.97
C ILE A 17 4.73 12.12 -3.95
N GLN A 18 4.44 12.20 -5.25
CA GLN A 18 5.33 11.74 -6.31
C GLN A 18 6.65 12.52 -6.30
N ARG A 19 6.61 13.84 -6.14
CA ARG A 19 7.78 14.72 -6.05
C ARG A 19 8.63 14.42 -4.81
N LEU A 20 8.00 14.19 -3.66
CA LEU A 20 8.68 13.79 -2.42
C LEU A 20 9.33 12.41 -2.59
N SER A 21 8.62 11.46 -3.20
CA SER A 21 9.16 10.14 -3.52
C SER A 21 10.36 10.24 -4.47
N ASN A 22 10.28 11.08 -5.50
CA ASN A 22 11.39 11.36 -6.42
C ASN A 22 12.59 11.98 -5.71
N ARG A 23 12.36 13.01 -4.90
CA ARG A 23 13.41 13.65 -4.11
C ARG A 23 14.06 12.65 -3.15
N PHE A 24 13.27 11.74 -2.61
CA PHE A 24 13.77 10.70 -1.73
C PHE A 24 14.67 9.67 -2.46
N TRP A 25 14.21 9.13 -3.60
CA TRP A 25 14.94 8.08 -4.33
C TRP A 25 16.11 8.61 -5.15
N TRP A 26 15.94 9.78 -5.77
CA TRP A 26 16.90 10.37 -6.69
C TRP A 26 17.63 11.60 -6.12
N GLY A 27 17.19 12.13 -4.98
CA GLY A 27 17.89 13.21 -4.29
C GLY A 27 19.02 12.71 -3.38
N SER A 28 19.97 13.60 -3.12
CA SER A 28 21.02 13.44 -2.11
C SER A 28 21.12 14.72 -1.28
N ASP A 29 21.91 14.67 -0.21
CA ASP A 29 22.12 15.78 0.70
C ASP A 29 22.68 17.02 -0.01
N ALA A 30 22.38 18.21 0.50
CA ALA A 30 22.49 19.51 -0.19
C ALA A 30 23.87 19.85 -0.82
N LYS A 31 24.93 19.10 -0.49
CA LYS A 31 26.32 19.39 -0.87
C LYS A 31 26.91 18.49 -1.97
N LYS A 32 26.25 17.44 -2.44
CA LYS A 32 26.82 16.51 -3.45
C LYS A 32 26.03 16.48 -4.77
N HIS A 33 26.76 16.34 -5.87
CA HIS A 33 26.25 16.34 -7.24
C HIS A 33 25.12 15.31 -7.46
N ARG A 34 24.15 15.73 -8.27
CA ARG A 34 22.94 14.99 -8.62
C ARG A 34 23.29 13.87 -9.59
N ILE A 35 22.93 12.63 -9.24
CA ILE A 35 22.88 11.55 -10.22
C ILE A 35 21.41 11.16 -10.33
N HIS A 36 20.75 11.66 -11.38
CA HIS A 36 19.45 11.15 -11.80
C HIS A 36 19.69 9.81 -12.49
N TRP A 37 19.62 8.73 -11.71
CA TRP A 37 19.93 7.39 -12.23
C TRP A 37 18.92 6.92 -13.28
N CYS A 38 17.66 7.38 -13.24
CA CYS A 38 16.61 7.02 -14.21
C CYS A 38 15.46 8.04 -14.24
N ALA A 39 14.73 8.08 -15.35
CA ALA A 39 13.49 8.85 -15.54
C ALA A 39 12.31 8.26 -14.73
N TRP A 40 11.25 9.05 -14.52
CA TRP A 40 10.05 8.65 -13.76
C TRP A 40 9.38 7.38 -14.30
N GLU A 41 9.52 7.13 -15.60
CA GLU A 41 9.05 5.92 -16.30
C GLU A 41 9.57 4.61 -15.68
N TRP A 42 10.73 4.64 -15.01
CA TRP A 42 11.30 3.47 -14.33
C TRP A 42 10.72 3.21 -12.93
N LEU A 43 9.89 4.12 -12.40
CA LEU A 43 9.13 3.84 -11.17
C LEU A 43 7.84 3.05 -11.48
N SER A 44 7.55 2.74 -12.74
CA SER A 44 6.38 1.95 -13.19
C SER A 44 6.23 0.59 -12.51
N PRO A 45 5.05 -0.05 -12.65
CA PRO A 45 4.81 -1.41 -12.17
C PRO A 45 5.91 -2.38 -12.64
N LYS A 46 6.20 -3.39 -11.83
CA LYS A 46 7.25 -4.39 -12.14
C LYS A 46 7.04 -5.10 -13.48
N SER A 47 5.79 -5.25 -13.91
CA SER A 47 5.42 -5.83 -15.21
C SER A 47 5.96 -5.05 -16.40
N GLU A 48 6.20 -3.75 -16.23
CA GLU A 48 6.73 -2.85 -17.26
C GLU A 48 8.25 -2.63 -17.10
N GLY A 49 8.93 -3.43 -16.26
CA GLY A 49 10.37 -3.31 -16.01
C GLY A 49 10.77 -2.22 -15.00
N GLY A 50 9.80 -1.58 -14.35
CA GLY A 50 10.05 -0.54 -13.34
C GLY A 50 10.25 -1.07 -11.90
N LEU A 51 10.52 -0.16 -10.96
CA LEU A 51 10.75 -0.44 -9.54
C LEU A 51 9.50 -0.94 -8.78
N GLY A 52 8.33 -0.96 -9.42
CA GLY A 52 7.08 -1.46 -8.84
C GLY A 52 6.24 -0.41 -8.12
N PHE A 53 6.46 0.89 -8.35
CA PHE A 53 5.51 1.90 -7.89
C PHE A 53 4.34 1.95 -8.89
N ARG A 54 3.12 1.98 -8.35
CA ARG A 54 1.94 2.17 -9.20
C ARG A 54 1.72 3.66 -9.38
N ASN A 55 1.23 4.07 -10.56
CA ASN A 55 0.70 5.41 -10.73
C ASN A 55 -0.44 5.61 -9.71
N LEU A 56 -0.25 6.57 -8.79
CA LEU A 56 -1.17 6.82 -7.70
C LEU A 56 -2.53 7.33 -8.18
N GLU A 57 -2.57 8.09 -9.27
CA GLU A 57 -3.82 8.57 -9.88
C GLU A 57 -4.61 7.38 -10.44
N ILE A 58 -3.96 6.57 -11.27
CA ILE A 58 -4.58 5.36 -11.85
C ILE A 58 -5.04 4.41 -10.74
N SER A 59 -4.21 4.22 -9.70
CA SER A 59 -4.54 3.35 -8.58
C SER A 59 -5.72 3.89 -7.76
N ASN A 60 -5.80 5.20 -7.54
CA ASN A 60 -6.90 5.82 -6.80
C ASN A 60 -8.22 5.66 -7.56
N ARG A 61 -8.22 5.96 -8.85
CA ARG A 61 -9.39 5.78 -9.72
C ARG A 61 -9.85 4.32 -9.76
N ALA A 62 -8.92 3.39 -9.98
CA ALA A 62 -9.23 1.97 -10.01
C ALA A 62 -9.78 1.45 -8.66
N LEU A 63 -9.27 1.94 -7.52
CA LEU A 63 -9.78 1.57 -6.20
C LEU A 63 -11.19 2.12 -5.94
N LEU A 64 -11.48 3.35 -6.39
CA LEU A 64 -12.81 3.95 -6.31
C LEU A 64 -13.81 3.21 -7.20
N ALA A 65 -13.44 2.91 -8.45
CA ALA A 65 -14.25 2.10 -9.36
C ALA A 65 -14.53 0.70 -8.79
N ASN A 66 -13.55 0.07 -8.13
CA ASN A 66 -13.76 -1.19 -7.41
C ASN A 66 -14.82 -1.06 -6.31
N GLN A 67 -14.84 0.05 -5.55
CA GLN A 67 -15.90 0.28 -4.57
C GLN A 67 -17.27 0.46 -5.25
N CYS A 68 -17.36 1.24 -6.33
CA CYS A 68 -18.61 1.39 -7.08
C CYS A 68 -19.14 0.04 -7.58
N TRP A 69 -18.27 -0.83 -8.10
CA TRP A 69 -18.65 -2.18 -8.48
C TRP A 69 -19.14 -3.04 -7.31
N ARG A 70 -18.47 -2.94 -6.16
CA ARG A 70 -18.89 -3.66 -4.94
C ARG A 70 -20.29 -3.25 -4.49
N LEU A 71 -20.63 -1.97 -4.61
CA LEU A 71 -21.97 -1.46 -4.32
C LEU A 71 -23.00 -2.04 -5.31
N LEU A 72 -22.67 -2.11 -6.60
CA LEU A 72 -23.54 -2.69 -7.64
C LEU A 72 -23.77 -4.19 -7.44
N LYS A 73 -22.72 -4.95 -7.12
CA LYS A 73 -22.83 -6.41 -6.95
C LYS A 73 -23.51 -6.83 -5.65
N ASN A 74 -23.47 -5.98 -4.62
CA ASN A 74 -24.03 -6.29 -3.30
C ASN A 74 -25.08 -5.27 -2.87
N PRO A 75 -26.29 -5.32 -3.46
CA PRO A 75 -27.36 -4.40 -3.08
C PRO A 75 -27.77 -4.53 -1.61
N ASN A 76 -27.60 -5.71 -1.02
CA ASN A 76 -28.01 -6.01 0.35
C ASN A 76 -26.97 -5.64 1.42
N SER A 77 -25.77 -5.20 1.04
CA SER A 77 -24.76 -4.79 2.02
C SER A 77 -25.23 -3.56 2.80
N LEU A 78 -24.83 -3.45 4.08
CA LEU A 78 -25.19 -2.31 4.91
C LEU A 78 -24.73 -0.99 4.28
N ALA A 79 -23.49 -0.96 3.78
CA ALA A 79 -22.94 0.20 3.08
C ALA A 79 -23.78 0.59 1.85
N THR A 80 -24.17 -0.38 1.01
CA THR A 80 -25.01 -0.10 -0.17
C THR A 80 -26.37 0.44 0.22
N ARG A 81 -27.02 -0.15 1.23
CA ARG A 81 -28.34 0.28 1.70
C ARG A 81 -28.31 1.70 2.27
N ILE A 82 -27.30 2.03 3.07
CA ILE A 82 -27.10 3.37 3.62
C ILE A 82 -26.85 4.36 2.49
N LEU A 83 -25.88 4.08 1.60
CA LEU A 83 -25.54 5.00 0.51
C LEU A 83 -26.72 5.21 -0.45
N LYS A 84 -27.47 4.15 -0.78
CA LYS A 84 -28.70 4.24 -1.58
C LYS A 84 -29.73 5.13 -0.90
N GLY A 85 -29.97 4.88 0.39
CA GLY A 85 -30.88 5.67 1.22
C GLY A 85 -30.47 7.15 1.34
N CYS A 86 -29.17 7.46 1.34
CA CYS A 86 -28.69 8.83 1.48
C CYS A 86 -28.63 9.60 0.16
N TYR A 87 -28.26 8.93 -0.95
CA TYR A 87 -27.81 9.63 -2.16
C TYR A 87 -28.53 9.25 -3.45
N TYR A 88 -29.14 8.06 -3.55
CA TYR A 88 -29.77 7.58 -4.80
C TYR A 88 -30.97 6.68 -4.51
N LYS A 89 -31.98 7.21 -3.81
CA LYS A 89 -33.15 6.44 -3.36
C LYS A 89 -33.95 5.85 -4.53
N ASP A 90 -34.19 6.68 -5.54
CA ASP A 90 -35.14 6.41 -6.62
C ASP A 90 -34.46 6.02 -7.94
N CYS A 91 -33.12 5.87 -7.96
CA CYS A 91 -32.36 5.52 -9.15
C CYS A 91 -31.29 4.45 -8.89
N GLY A 92 -30.66 3.96 -9.96
CA GLY A 92 -29.47 3.10 -9.89
C GLY A 92 -28.23 3.90 -9.53
N LEU A 93 -27.16 3.21 -9.08
CA LEU A 93 -25.88 3.86 -8.76
C LEU A 93 -25.31 4.61 -9.98
N LEU A 94 -25.45 4.05 -11.19
CA LEU A 94 -24.90 4.66 -12.41
C LEU A 94 -25.62 5.97 -12.79
N ASP A 95 -26.91 6.06 -12.45
CA ASP A 95 -27.75 7.24 -12.70
C ASP A 95 -27.74 8.21 -11.50
N ALA A 96 -26.90 7.95 -10.50
CA ALA A 96 -26.92 8.73 -9.29
C ALA A 96 -26.37 10.14 -9.52
N PRO A 97 -27.08 11.19 -9.09
CA PRO A 97 -26.67 12.56 -9.33
C PRO A 97 -25.52 12.97 -8.40
N ASN A 98 -24.59 13.76 -8.94
CA ASN A 98 -23.56 14.41 -8.13
C ASN A 98 -24.15 15.66 -7.45
N ASN A 99 -24.55 15.53 -6.19
CA ASN A 99 -25.09 16.64 -5.40
C ASN A 99 -23.97 17.46 -4.75
N SER A 100 -24.03 18.79 -4.86
CA SER A 100 -23.08 19.71 -4.23
C SER A 100 -23.03 19.59 -2.71
N ARG A 101 -24.12 19.19 -2.05
CA ARG A 101 -24.19 18.96 -0.60
C ARG A 101 -23.79 17.54 -0.17
N ALA A 102 -23.45 16.66 -1.12
CA ALA A 102 -23.04 15.31 -0.79
C ALA A 102 -21.68 15.28 -0.07
N SER A 103 -21.45 14.19 0.67
CA SER A 103 -20.18 13.96 1.35
C SER A 103 -19.04 13.83 0.34
N PHE A 104 -17.83 14.14 0.77
CA PHE A 104 -16.65 14.01 -0.09
C PHE A 104 -16.41 12.57 -0.54
N ILE A 105 -16.75 11.59 0.31
CA ILE A 105 -16.72 10.15 -0.03
C ILE A 105 -17.67 9.88 -1.20
N TRP A 106 -18.92 10.34 -1.11
CA TRP A 106 -19.90 10.12 -2.16
C TRP A 106 -19.49 10.76 -3.48
N LYS A 107 -19.03 12.01 -3.45
CA LYS A 107 -18.53 12.70 -4.64
C LYS A 107 -17.39 11.93 -5.31
N SER A 108 -16.47 11.40 -4.50
CA SER A 108 -15.35 10.59 -4.98
C SER A 108 -15.80 9.30 -5.67
N LEU A 109 -16.86 8.65 -5.17
CA LEU A 109 -17.43 7.45 -5.77
C LEU A 109 -18.20 7.77 -7.05
N VAL A 110 -19.08 8.77 -7.02
CA VAL A 110 -19.91 9.16 -8.18
C VAL A 110 -19.06 9.61 -9.36
N TRP A 111 -17.94 10.30 -9.13
CA TRP A 111 -17.03 10.67 -10.21
C TRP A 111 -16.44 9.47 -10.96
N GLU A 112 -16.23 8.35 -10.27
CA GLU A 112 -15.70 7.11 -10.86
C GLU A 112 -16.79 6.03 -11.00
N GLN A 113 -18.09 6.40 -11.05
CA GLN A 113 -19.19 5.44 -11.24
C GLN A 113 -19.29 4.93 -12.68
N HIS A 114 -18.78 5.71 -13.64
CA HIS A 114 -18.73 5.36 -15.05
C HIS A 114 -17.34 4.79 -15.39
N PHE A 115 -17.17 3.50 -15.18
CA PHE A 115 -15.98 2.76 -15.60
C PHE A 115 -16.32 1.84 -16.78
N LEU A 116 -15.34 1.56 -17.64
CA LEU A 116 -15.51 0.62 -18.75
C LEU A 116 -15.62 -0.80 -18.19
N LEU A 117 -16.56 -1.59 -18.74
CA LEU A 117 -16.72 -2.99 -18.36
C LEU A 117 -15.48 -3.83 -18.69
N GLU A 118 -14.70 -3.43 -19.68
CA GLU A 118 -13.41 -4.05 -20.02
C GLU A 118 -12.36 -3.84 -18.92
N ASP A 119 -12.35 -2.67 -18.28
CA ASP A 119 -11.43 -2.35 -17.19
C ASP A 119 -11.80 -3.08 -15.88
N MET A 120 -13.05 -3.55 -15.76
CA MET A 120 -13.53 -4.21 -14.54
C MET A 120 -12.77 -5.49 -14.22
N GLU A 121 -12.44 -6.29 -15.22
CA GLU A 121 -11.65 -7.51 -15.00
C GLU A 121 -10.26 -7.20 -14.44
N LEU A 122 -9.68 -6.06 -14.83
CA LEU A 122 -8.38 -5.60 -14.34
C LEU A 122 -8.51 -4.98 -12.94
N ILE A 123 -9.57 -4.22 -12.69
CA ILE A 123 -9.88 -3.60 -11.40
C ILE A 123 -10.13 -4.66 -10.32
N LEU A 124 -10.83 -5.75 -10.65
CA LEU A 124 -11.08 -6.87 -9.73
C LEU A 124 -9.82 -7.66 -9.37
N LYS A 125 -8.80 -7.65 -10.24
CA LYS A 125 -7.48 -8.23 -9.95
C LYS A 125 -6.70 -7.40 -8.92
N ILE A 126 -7.14 -6.19 -8.57
CA ILE A 126 -6.53 -5.43 -7.46
C ILE A 126 -6.90 -6.14 -6.16
N PRO A 127 -5.91 -6.67 -5.41
CA PRO A 127 -6.16 -7.32 -4.13
C PRO A 127 -6.69 -6.29 -3.16
N THR A 128 -8.00 -6.24 -3.05
CA THR A 128 -8.70 -5.63 -1.93
C THR A 128 -8.86 -6.76 -0.93
N GLY A 129 -8.51 -6.53 0.35
CA GLY A 129 -8.38 -7.58 1.37
C GLY A 129 -9.55 -8.58 1.35
N PRO A 130 -9.32 -9.84 1.78
CA PRO A 130 -10.21 -10.97 1.54
C PRO A 130 -11.65 -10.56 1.77
N SER A 131 -12.40 -10.55 0.66
CA SER A 131 -13.79 -10.18 0.65
C SER A 131 -14.58 -11.19 1.50
N TRP A 132 -15.61 -10.69 2.19
CA TRP A 132 -16.73 -11.44 2.76
C TRP A 132 -16.59 -12.05 4.16
N SER A 133 -16.04 -11.29 5.11
CA SER A 133 -16.53 -11.43 6.48
C SER A 133 -17.74 -10.51 6.64
N ALA A 134 -18.83 -10.97 7.27
CA ALA A 134 -19.89 -10.07 7.71
C ALA A 134 -19.27 -8.93 8.56
N ASP A 135 -19.78 -7.71 8.42
CA ASP A 135 -19.32 -6.57 9.22
C ASP A 135 -19.33 -6.99 10.70
N THR A 136 -18.14 -7.13 11.27
CA THR A 136 -17.94 -7.60 12.64
C THR A 136 -17.29 -6.46 13.40
N MET A 137 -17.83 -6.12 14.58
CA MET A 137 -17.12 -5.22 15.48
C MET A 137 -15.87 -5.95 15.98
N LEU A 138 -14.69 -5.47 15.56
CA LEU A 138 -13.40 -6.03 15.95
C LEU A 138 -12.74 -5.10 16.97
N TRP A 139 -12.45 -5.63 18.15
CA TRP A 139 -11.61 -4.95 19.13
C TRP A 139 -10.15 -5.32 18.93
N HIS A 140 -9.40 -4.45 18.23
CA HIS A 140 -8.02 -4.70 17.80
C HIS A 140 -7.02 -5.00 18.95
N TYR A 141 -7.36 -4.64 20.19
CA TYR A 141 -6.47 -4.76 21.35
C TYR A 141 -6.59 -6.10 22.08
N GLU A 142 -7.45 -7.02 21.63
CA GLU A 142 -7.51 -8.39 22.13
C GLU A 142 -7.43 -9.41 20.98
N ARG A 143 -6.80 -10.56 21.23
CA ARG A 143 -6.64 -11.63 20.23
C ARG A 143 -7.95 -12.34 19.86
N ASN A 144 -9.01 -12.13 20.63
CA ASN A 144 -10.32 -12.73 20.42
C ASN A 144 -11.30 -11.77 19.72
N ASP A 145 -10.82 -10.59 19.30
CA ASP A 145 -11.58 -9.51 18.68
C ASP A 145 -12.79 -8.99 19.49
N LYS A 146 -12.91 -9.36 20.77
CA LYS A 146 -14.00 -8.94 21.67
C LYS A 146 -13.55 -7.80 22.57
N HIS A 147 -14.42 -6.82 22.76
CA HIS A 147 -14.17 -5.71 23.67
C HIS A 147 -14.31 -6.16 25.13
N SER A 148 -13.36 -5.79 25.99
CA SER A 148 -13.52 -5.87 27.44
C SER A 148 -13.20 -4.53 28.10
N VAL A 149 -13.88 -4.23 29.22
CA VAL A 149 -13.63 -3.01 30.01
C VAL A 149 -12.17 -2.94 30.46
N LYS A 150 -11.54 -4.10 30.71
CA LYS A 150 -10.13 -4.20 31.13
C LYS A 150 -9.17 -3.78 30.03
N SER A 151 -9.37 -4.22 28.79
CA SER A 151 -8.49 -3.81 27.67
C SER A 151 -8.71 -2.37 27.25
N CYS A 152 -9.94 -1.86 27.36
CA CYS A 152 -10.26 -0.45 27.15
C CYS A 152 -9.62 0.45 28.22
N TYR A 153 -9.72 0.07 29.49
CA TYR A 153 -9.05 0.77 30.60
C TYR A 153 -7.52 0.74 30.45
N TRP A 154 -6.95 -0.42 30.14
CA TRP A 154 -5.50 -0.55 29.89
C TRP A 154 -5.03 0.32 28.72
N LEU A 155 -5.79 0.39 27.62
CA LEU A 155 -5.51 1.30 26.50
C LEU A 155 -5.57 2.76 26.94
N GLY A 156 -6.59 3.14 27.72
CA GLY A 156 -6.72 4.48 28.29
C GLY A 156 -5.52 4.86 29.15
N CYS A 157 -5.05 3.96 30.01
CA CYS A 157 -3.83 4.16 30.80
C CYS A 157 -2.58 4.28 29.90
N LYS A 158 -2.44 3.44 28.87
CA LYS A 158 -1.31 3.48 27.93
C LYS A 158 -1.27 4.72 27.03
N MET A 159 -2.43 5.29 26.71
CA MET A 159 -2.51 6.55 25.97
C MET A 159 -2.24 7.77 26.88
N ALA A 160 -2.43 7.62 28.19
CA ALA A 160 -2.12 8.63 29.19
C ALA A 160 -0.64 8.61 29.63
N GLU A 161 0.02 7.46 29.53
CA GLU A 161 1.46 7.29 29.78
C GLU A 161 2.22 7.15 28.45
N GLU A 162 2.81 8.24 27.93
CA GLU A 162 4.00 8.08 27.08
C GLU A 162 5.25 8.07 27.96
N PRO A 163 5.97 6.94 28.02
CA PRO A 163 7.42 6.99 28.17
C PRO A 163 8.13 6.13 27.11
N GLY A 164 9.15 6.73 26.50
CA GLY A 164 10.08 6.07 25.61
C GLY A 164 10.79 4.89 26.29
N THR A 165 11.08 3.84 25.51
CA THR A 165 11.63 2.60 26.03
C THR A 165 13.13 2.67 26.26
N SER A 166 13.54 2.53 27.53
CA SER A 166 14.91 2.33 27.99
C SER A 166 15.30 0.84 27.94
N ASN A 167 15.66 0.30 26.77
CA ASN A 167 16.41 -0.96 26.67
C ASN A 167 17.02 -1.10 25.28
N ALA A 168 18.34 -0.91 25.17
CA ALA A 168 19.09 -1.08 23.93
C ALA A 168 19.47 -2.56 23.75
N THR A 169 18.61 -3.34 23.12
CA THR A 169 18.96 -4.67 22.60
C THR A 169 20.02 -4.54 21.49
N SER A 170 20.74 -5.62 21.16
CA SER A 170 21.74 -5.65 20.07
C SER A 170 21.20 -5.10 18.75
N LEU A 171 19.90 -5.27 18.49
CA LEU A 171 19.19 -4.66 17.36
C LEU A 171 19.17 -3.13 17.46
N THR A 172 18.93 -2.53 18.63
CA THR A 172 18.99 -1.07 18.85
C THR A 172 20.39 -0.52 18.59
N GLN A 173 21.44 -1.25 18.96
CA GLN A 173 22.83 -0.89 18.65
C GLN A 173 23.11 -0.95 17.14
N TRP A 174 22.65 -2.00 16.47
CA TRP A 174 22.73 -2.11 15.01
C TRP A 174 21.97 -0.98 14.29
N TRP A 175 20.77 -0.64 14.75
CA TRP A 175 19.99 0.47 14.17
C TRP A 175 20.67 1.82 14.40
N ASN A 176 21.24 2.06 15.57
CA ASN A 176 22.05 3.25 15.84
C ASN A 176 23.29 3.32 14.93
N PHE A 177 23.94 2.19 14.69
CA PHE A 177 25.05 2.08 13.74
C PHE A 177 24.60 2.40 12.31
N LEU A 178 23.54 1.75 11.82
CA LEU A 178 23.00 1.97 10.48
C LEU A 178 22.60 3.44 10.24
N LEU A 179 21.96 4.05 11.24
CA LEU A 179 21.55 5.45 11.18
C LEU A 179 22.76 6.41 11.18
N LYS A 180 23.86 6.06 11.85
CA LYS A 180 25.10 6.85 11.90
C LYS A 180 26.00 6.67 10.68
N MET A 181 25.80 5.65 9.84
CA MET A 181 26.60 5.46 8.62
C MET A 181 26.52 6.71 7.71
N ASN A 182 27.66 7.12 7.15
CA ASN A 182 27.73 8.22 6.18
C ASN A 182 27.36 7.74 4.77
N VAL A 183 26.13 7.26 4.62
CA VAL A 183 25.56 6.78 3.36
C VAL A 183 24.20 7.45 3.13
N ALA A 184 23.77 7.56 1.87
CA ALA A 184 22.50 8.19 1.52
C ALA A 184 21.32 7.49 2.23
N SER A 185 20.33 8.27 2.69
CA SER A 185 19.17 7.76 3.46
C SER A 185 18.40 6.63 2.76
N LYS A 186 18.37 6.64 1.42
CA LYS A 186 17.78 5.56 0.62
C LYS A 186 18.45 4.21 0.82
N ILE A 187 19.78 4.19 1.02
CA ILE A 187 20.55 2.96 1.30
C ILE A 187 20.20 2.46 2.70
N LYS A 188 20.09 3.36 3.68
CA LYS A 188 19.69 3.00 5.05
C LYS A 188 18.28 2.39 5.07
N ILE A 189 17.34 3.01 4.37
CA ILE A 189 15.96 2.51 4.27
C ILE A 189 15.91 1.20 3.50
N PHE A 190 16.71 1.03 2.45
CA PHE A 190 16.83 -0.24 1.75
C PHE A 190 17.36 -1.36 2.65
N ILE A 191 18.45 -1.12 3.38
CA ILE A 191 19.03 -2.10 4.34
C ILE A 191 18.00 -2.43 5.42
N TRP A 192 17.33 -1.41 5.98
CA TRP A 192 16.25 -1.60 6.95
C TRP A 192 15.15 -2.50 6.39
N ARG A 193 14.63 -2.21 5.19
CA ARG A 193 13.63 -3.06 4.52
C ARG A 193 14.14 -4.47 4.23
N ALA A 194 15.41 -4.63 3.89
CA ALA A 194 16.02 -5.93 3.63
C ALA A 194 16.10 -6.77 4.91
N CYS A 195 16.56 -6.19 6.02
CA CYS A 195 16.66 -6.84 7.33
C CYS A 195 15.29 -7.30 7.87
N PHE A 196 14.22 -6.57 7.55
CA PHE A 196 12.85 -6.96 7.92
C PHE A 196 12.16 -7.86 6.89
N ASP A 197 12.84 -8.26 5.81
CA ASP A 197 12.25 -9.07 4.73
C ASP A 197 11.01 -8.40 4.12
N TRP A 198 11.08 -7.08 3.92
CA TRP A 198 10.02 -6.21 3.37
C TRP A 198 10.32 -5.75 1.94
N ILE A 199 11.37 -6.30 1.34
CA ILE A 199 11.61 -6.13 -0.09
C ILE A 199 10.54 -6.95 -0.84
N PRO A 200 9.93 -6.38 -1.89
CA PRO A 200 8.84 -7.03 -2.62
C PRO A 200 9.38 -8.16 -3.52
N THR A 201 9.91 -9.21 -2.92
CA THR A 201 10.27 -10.45 -3.58
C THR A 201 9.04 -11.33 -3.75
N SER A 202 9.04 -12.27 -4.69
CA SER A 202 7.87 -13.10 -4.95
C SER A 202 7.48 -13.96 -3.74
N ALA A 203 8.43 -14.39 -2.91
CA ALA A 203 8.13 -15.08 -1.66
C ALA A 203 7.42 -14.16 -0.64
N ASN A 204 7.81 -12.89 -0.55
CA ASN A 204 7.15 -11.93 0.34
C ASN A 204 5.78 -11.49 -0.18
N LEU A 205 5.59 -11.46 -1.50
CA LEU A 205 4.29 -11.22 -2.13
C LEU A 205 3.33 -12.43 -2.05
N ALA A 206 3.86 -13.65 -1.89
CA ALA A 206 3.06 -14.84 -1.64
C ALA A 206 2.46 -14.88 -0.22
N ARG A 207 3.10 -14.25 0.79
CA ARG A 207 2.59 -14.17 2.18
C ARG A 207 1.17 -13.58 2.28
N PRO A 208 0.85 -12.44 1.61
CA PRO A 208 -0.52 -11.93 1.55
C PRO A 208 -1.42 -12.63 0.50
N LYS A 209 -1.03 -13.81 -0.03
CA LYS A 209 -1.72 -14.54 -1.11
C LYS A 209 -1.87 -13.77 -2.42
N VAL A 210 -0.95 -12.86 -2.75
CA VAL A 210 -1.02 -11.99 -3.95
C VAL A 210 -0.40 -12.65 -5.20
N SER A 211 0.43 -13.70 -5.05
CA SER A 211 1.04 -14.43 -6.16
C SER A 211 1.29 -15.90 -5.80
N ALA A 212 1.09 -16.82 -6.76
CA ALA A 212 0.84 -18.23 -6.49
C ALA A 212 2.08 -19.11 -6.29
N ASN A 213 3.28 -18.71 -6.75
CA ASN A 213 4.37 -19.71 -6.88
C ASN A 213 5.62 -19.45 -6.02
N GLY A 214 5.81 -18.26 -5.45
CA GLY A 214 6.96 -17.95 -4.56
C GLY A 214 8.36 -18.12 -5.19
N LYS A 215 8.44 -18.46 -6.48
CA LYS A 215 9.67 -18.68 -7.24
C LYS A 215 10.19 -17.39 -7.83
N CYS A 216 11.50 -17.31 -8.01
CA CYS A 216 12.16 -16.19 -8.68
C CYS A 216 11.75 -16.15 -10.15
N LEU A 217 11.25 -15.00 -10.62
CA LEU A 217 10.77 -14.81 -11.99
C LEU A 217 11.88 -14.88 -13.05
N VAL A 218 13.15 -14.86 -12.64
CA VAL A 218 14.27 -14.83 -13.58
C VAL A 218 15.09 -16.11 -13.56
N CYS A 219 15.37 -16.68 -12.39
CA CYS A 219 16.10 -17.96 -12.35
C CYS A 219 15.19 -19.18 -12.39
N ASN A 220 13.89 -19.05 -12.10
CA ASN A 220 12.85 -20.09 -12.05
C ASN A 220 13.13 -21.35 -11.19
N ASP A 221 14.32 -21.44 -10.60
CA ASP A 221 14.83 -22.61 -9.89
C ASP A 221 14.67 -22.50 -8.36
N ALA A 222 14.68 -21.28 -7.81
CA ALA A 222 14.74 -21.02 -6.37
C ALA A 222 13.60 -20.12 -5.87
N VAL A 223 13.31 -20.23 -4.57
CA VAL A 223 12.37 -19.33 -3.86
C VAL A 223 12.94 -17.91 -3.88
N ASP A 224 12.13 -16.94 -4.29
CA ASP A 224 12.53 -15.53 -4.36
C ASP A 224 12.48 -14.90 -2.96
N SER A 225 13.45 -15.24 -2.12
CA SER A 225 13.65 -14.61 -0.81
C SER A 225 14.47 -13.33 -0.93
N THR A 226 14.41 -12.45 0.08
CA THR A 226 15.29 -11.27 0.11
C THR A 226 16.77 -11.64 0.01
N LEU A 227 17.20 -12.73 0.64
CA LEU A 227 18.55 -13.26 0.50
C LEU A 227 18.83 -13.76 -0.93
N HIS A 228 17.86 -14.41 -1.57
CA HIS A 228 18.01 -14.85 -2.95
C HIS A 228 18.19 -13.66 -3.90
N ALA A 229 17.33 -12.64 -3.77
CA ALA A 229 17.34 -11.44 -4.59
C ALA A 229 18.61 -10.60 -4.41
N LEU A 230 19.13 -10.49 -3.17
CA LEU A 230 20.29 -9.65 -2.87
C LEU A 230 21.63 -10.39 -2.92
N TRP A 231 21.63 -11.70 -2.68
CA TRP A 231 22.87 -12.43 -2.41
C TRP A 231 23.08 -13.68 -3.26
N ASN A 232 22.06 -14.48 -3.55
CA ASN A 232 22.25 -15.78 -4.22
C ASN A 232 21.91 -15.76 -5.72
N TYR A 233 21.60 -14.60 -6.27
CA TYR A 233 21.18 -14.44 -7.65
C TYR A 233 22.34 -14.68 -8.64
N LYS A 234 22.08 -15.48 -9.69
CA LYS A 234 23.11 -15.99 -10.63
C LYS A 234 23.93 -14.88 -11.30
N SER A 235 23.32 -13.75 -11.68
CA SER A 235 24.06 -12.63 -12.29
C SER A 235 24.86 -11.79 -11.28
N LEU A 236 24.51 -11.81 -9.99
CA LEU A 236 25.30 -11.17 -8.93
C LEU A 236 26.52 -12.02 -8.54
N LYS A 237 26.54 -13.32 -8.84
CA LYS A 237 27.73 -14.16 -8.67
C LYS A 237 28.87 -13.73 -9.59
N ALA A 238 28.57 -13.23 -10.80
CA ALA A 238 29.58 -12.76 -11.75
C ALA A 238 30.32 -11.51 -11.22
N ILE A 239 29.62 -10.61 -10.52
CA ILE A 239 30.18 -9.39 -9.93
C ILE A 239 31.04 -9.69 -8.68
N ARG A 240 30.95 -10.90 -8.11
CA ARG A 240 31.72 -11.34 -6.94
C ARG A 240 33.01 -12.08 -7.27
N ALA A 241 33.19 -12.45 -8.54
CA ALA A 241 34.37 -13.17 -8.99
C ALA A 241 35.55 -12.23 -9.32
N GLU A 242 35.37 -10.92 -9.12
CA GLU A 242 36.41 -9.87 -9.10
C GLU A 242 36.59 -9.36 -7.66
#